data_AF-A0A2W4M7Y0-F1
#
_entry.id   AF-A0A2W4M7Y0-F1
#
_cell.length_a   1.000
_cell.length_b   1.000
_cell.length_c   1.000
_cell.angle_alpha   90.00
_cell.angle_beta   90.00
_cell.angle_gamma   90.00
#
_symmetry.space_group_name_H-M   'P 1'
#
loop_
_entity.id
_entity.type
_entity.pdbx_description
1 polymer ?
#
loop_
_entity_poly.entity_id
_entity_poly.type
_entity_poly.pdbx_seq_one_letter_code
_entity_poly.pdbx_strand_id
1 'polypeptide(L)'
;MRTGLICGALLGTERFFIFHLSDLVYKAHELIAVLTFLGLYVGIVGLYGERMRHDMRFVWPALLVCVPLVAIGVGQALLWLGQRDVGWVDVAWRELGIPVWLSFAFWQWVAVALLWVGLGHLLMSRLRAATGYGRRFR
;
A
#
# COMPACT_ATOMS: atom_id res chain seq x y z
N MET A 1 35.40 5.37 38.84
CA MET A 1 35.86 5.67 37.47
C MET A 1 35.83 4.47 36.52
N ARG A 2 36.36 3.29 36.89
CA ARG A 2 36.35 2.10 36.01
C ARG A 2 34.95 1.59 35.61
N THR A 3 33.99 1.64 36.52
CA THR A 3 32.59 1.24 36.25
C THR A 3 31.89 2.15 35.25
N GLY A 4 32.18 3.46 35.25
CA GLY A 4 31.62 4.41 34.27
C GLY A 4 32.16 4.19 32.85
N LEU A 5 33.44 3.84 32.72
CA LEU A 5 34.05 3.48 31.43
C LEU A 5 33.48 2.18 30.86
N ILE A 6 33.23 1.18 31.71
CA ILE A 6 32.63 -0.09 31.30
C ILE A 6 31.17 0.11 30.86
N CYS A 7 30.36 0.87 31.61
CA CYS A 7 28.99 1.18 31.20
C CYS A 7 28.94 2.03 29.92
N GLY A 8 29.86 2.99 29.76
CA GLY A 8 29.95 3.79 28.53
C GLY A 8 30.35 2.96 27.30
N ALA A 9 31.29 2.02 27.46
CA ALA A 9 31.67 1.09 26.38
C ALA A 9 30.53 0.12 26.03
N LEU A 10 29.81 -0.41 27.03
CA LEU A 10 28.63 -1.25 26.83
C LEU A 10 27.50 -0.51 26.10
N LEU A 11 27.17 0.73 26.49
CA LEU A 11 26.20 1.57 25.79
C LEU A 11 26.64 1.93 24.37
N GLY A 12 27.94 2.18 24.15
CA GLY A 12 28.48 2.41 22.81
C GLY A 12 28.35 1.18 21.91
N THR A 13 28.52 -0.01 22.48
CA THR A 13 28.40 -1.29 21.76
C THR A 13 26.93 -1.61 21.50
N GLU A 14 26.06 -1.39 22.48
CA GLU A 14 24.60 -1.53 22.37
C GLU A 14 24.05 -0.63 21.27
N ARG A 15 24.51 0.62 21.19
CA ARG A 15 24.10 1.57 20.14
C ARG A 15 24.48 1.05 18.75
N PHE A 16 25.65 0.42 18.59
CA PHE A 16 26.08 -0.17 17.31
C PHE A 16 25.18 -1.34 16.89
N PHE A 17 24.80 -2.22 17.84
CA PHE A 17 23.86 -3.31 17.58
C PHE A 17 22.42 -2.81 17.34
N ILE A 18 21.95 -1.80 18.09
CA ILE A 18 20.62 -1.20 17.91
C ILE A 18 20.53 -0.44 16.58
N PHE A 19 21.59 0.25 16.12
CA PHE A 19 21.58 0.92 14.82
C PHE A 19 21.42 -0.09 13.67
N HIS A 20 22.18 -1.18 13.67
CA HIS A 20 22.02 -2.22 12.66
C HIS A 20 20.69 -2.96 12.76
N LEU A 21 20.18 -3.18 13.98
CA LEU A 21 18.84 -3.72 14.16
C LEU A 21 17.77 -2.76 13.65
N SER A 22 17.94 -1.45 13.86
CA SER A 22 17.05 -0.39 13.39
C SER A 22 17.01 -0.32 11.87
N ASP A 23 18.16 -0.36 11.20
CA ASP A 23 18.22 -0.38 9.73
C ASP A 23 17.61 -1.67 9.15
N LEU A 24 17.85 -2.81 9.80
CA LEU A 24 17.27 -4.09 9.38
C LEU A 24 15.75 -4.11 9.57
N VAL A 25 15.26 -3.60 10.70
CA VAL A 25 13.82 -3.46 10.99
C VAL A 25 13.18 -2.50 10.01
N TYR A 26 13.82 -1.38 9.66
CA TYR A 26 13.32 -0.43 8.68
C TYR A 26 13.16 -1.09 7.30
N LYS A 27 14.19 -1.77 6.80
CA LYS A 27 14.14 -2.50 5.52
C LYS A 27 13.12 -3.64 5.52
N ALA A 28 13.03 -4.38 6.63
CA ALA A 28 12.03 -5.44 6.77
C ALA A 28 10.61 -4.88 6.77
N HIS A 29 10.38 -3.76 7.46
CA HIS A 29 9.08 -3.09 7.48
C HIS A 29 8.67 -2.58 6.11
N GLU A 30 9.62 -1.97 5.38
CA GLU A 30 9.40 -1.52 4.00
C GLU A 30 9.03 -2.70 3.09
N LEU A 31 9.76 -3.82 3.16
CA LEU A 31 9.46 -5.01 2.39
C LEU A 31 8.07 -5.59 2.72
N ILE A 32 7.74 -5.71 4.01
CA ILE A 32 6.43 -6.20 4.46
C ILE A 32 5.32 -5.27 3.97
N ALA A 33 5.51 -3.96 4.04
CA ALA A 33 4.55 -2.98 3.56
C ALA A 33 4.32 -3.12 2.05
N VAL A 34 5.39 -3.26 1.25
CA VAL A 34 5.31 -3.48 -0.20
C VAL A 34 4.58 -4.78 -0.53
N LEU A 35 4.95 -5.89 0.13
CA LEU A 35 4.30 -7.19 -0.09
C LEU A 35 2.81 -7.16 0.29
N THR A 36 2.47 -6.52 1.39
CA THR A 36 1.08 -6.37 1.85
C THR A 36 0.29 -5.51 0.88
N PHE A 37 0.86 -4.38 0.43
CA PHE A 37 0.23 -3.52 -0.56
C PHE A 37 -0.01 -4.24 -1.88
N LEU A 38 1.00 -4.96 -2.39
CA LEU A 38 0.89 -5.73 -3.63
C LEU A 38 -0.15 -6.84 -3.51
N GLY A 39 -0.17 -7.57 -2.39
CA GLY A 39 -1.16 -8.61 -2.12
C GLY A 39 -2.58 -8.07 -2.07
N LEU A 40 -2.80 -6.94 -1.39
CA LEU A 40 -4.12 -6.27 -1.36
C LEU A 40 -4.53 -5.79 -2.75
N TYR A 41 -3.60 -5.19 -3.48
CA TYR A 41 -3.84 -4.66 -4.81
C TYR A 41 -4.24 -5.75 -5.79
N VAL A 42 -3.42 -6.80 -5.91
CA VAL A 42 -3.69 -7.95 -6.78
C VAL A 42 -4.96 -8.69 -6.35
N GLY A 43 -5.16 -8.86 -5.03
CA GLY A 43 -6.35 -9.51 -4.48
C GLY A 43 -7.64 -8.77 -4.84
N ILE A 44 -7.70 -7.45 -4.68
CA ILE A 44 -8.89 -6.67 -5.00
C ILE A 44 -9.17 -6.70 -6.51
N VAL A 45 -8.14 -6.47 -7.35
CA VAL A 45 -8.29 -6.52 -8.82
C VAL A 45 -8.74 -7.91 -9.27
N GLY A 46 -8.16 -8.97 -8.71
CA GLY A 46 -8.53 -10.35 -8.99
C GLY A 46 -9.98 -10.67 -8.61
N LEU A 47 -10.42 -10.24 -7.43
CA LEU A 47 -11.81 -10.42 -6.98
C LEU A 47 -12.81 -9.71 -7.89
N TYR A 48 -12.49 -8.50 -8.36
CA TYR A 48 -13.31 -7.81 -9.37
C TYR A 48 -13.33 -8.57 -10.69
N GLY A 49 -12.18 -9.04 -11.17
CA GLY A 49 -12.08 -9.85 -12.38
C GLY A 49 -12.93 -11.12 -12.31
N GLU A 50 -12.85 -11.86 -11.20
CA GLU A 50 -13.69 -13.04 -10.96
C GLU A 50 -15.19 -12.66 -10.96
N ARG A 51 -15.56 -11.60 -10.23
CA ARG A 51 -16.96 -11.14 -10.15
C ARG A 51 -17.51 -10.75 -11.52
N MET A 52 -16.73 -10.05 -12.33
CA MET A 52 -17.09 -9.65 -13.69
C MET A 52 -17.34 -10.87 -14.58
N ARG A 53 -16.57 -11.95 -14.43
CA ARG A 53 -16.78 -13.19 -15.20
C ARG A 53 -18.10 -13.89 -14.88
N HIS A 54 -18.63 -13.71 -13.67
CA HIS A 54 -19.86 -14.37 -13.22
C HIS A 54 -21.11 -13.49 -13.30
N ASP A 55 -20.99 -12.17 -13.23
CA ASP A 55 -22.12 -11.24 -13.29
C ASP A 55 -21.80 -9.99 -14.14
N MET A 56 -22.33 -9.97 -15.36
CA MET A 56 -22.17 -8.84 -16.30
C MET A 56 -22.74 -7.52 -15.76
N ARG A 57 -23.69 -7.55 -14.82
CA ARG A 57 -24.23 -6.32 -14.20
C ARG A 57 -23.19 -5.64 -13.31
N PHE A 58 -22.15 -6.38 -12.91
CA PHE A 58 -21.09 -5.89 -12.06
C PHE A 58 -19.92 -5.27 -12.83
N VAL A 59 -19.91 -5.36 -14.17
CA VAL A 59 -18.83 -4.85 -15.03
C VAL A 59 -18.65 -3.35 -14.87
N TRP A 60 -19.72 -2.55 -14.96
CA TRP A 60 -19.59 -1.10 -14.87
C TRP A 60 -19.10 -0.62 -13.49
N PRO A 61 -19.68 -1.07 -12.36
CA PRO A 61 -19.14 -0.74 -11.04
C PRO A 61 -17.69 -1.22 -10.84
N ALA A 62 -17.34 -2.39 -11.37
CA ALA A 62 -15.99 -2.92 -11.30
C ALA A 62 -15.00 -2.03 -12.08
N LEU A 63 -15.34 -1.65 -13.32
CA LEU A 63 -14.49 -0.78 -14.14
C LEU A 63 -14.27 0.59 -13.48
N LEU A 64 -15.29 1.18 -12.86
CA LEU A 64 -15.16 2.46 -12.14
C LEU A 64 -14.14 2.42 -11.02
N VAL A 65 -13.92 1.26 -10.40
CA VAL A 65 -12.93 1.06 -9.34
C VAL A 65 -11.59 0.60 -9.91
N CYS A 66 -11.60 -0.39 -10.81
CA CYS A 66 -10.40 -1.02 -11.33
C CYS A 66 -9.60 -0.12 -12.28
N VAL A 67 -10.26 0.67 -13.14
CA VAL A 67 -9.56 1.57 -14.08
C VAL A 67 -8.67 2.59 -13.35
N PRO A 68 -9.17 3.37 -12.37
CA PRO A 68 -8.31 4.31 -11.65
C PRO A 68 -7.24 3.59 -10.81
N LEU A 69 -7.56 2.43 -10.22
CA LEU A 69 -6.55 1.61 -9.52
C LEU A 69 -5.40 1.23 -10.45
N VAL A 70 -5.71 0.63 -11.62
CA VAL A 70 -4.72 0.24 -12.64
C VAL A 70 -3.92 1.44 -13.13
N ALA A 71 -4.57 2.57 -13.41
CA ALA A 71 -3.90 3.79 -13.84
C ALA A 71 -2.88 4.27 -12.78
N ILE A 72 -3.24 4.22 -11.50
CA ILE A 72 -2.33 4.59 -10.40
C ILE A 72 -1.19 3.58 -10.28
N GLY A 73 -1.46 2.28 -10.33
CA GLY A 73 -0.41 1.27 -10.27
C GLY A 73 0.61 1.42 -11.40
N VAL A 74 0.14 1.70 -12.62
CA VAL A 74 1.01 2.03 -13.77
C VAL A 74 1.77 3.33 -13.52
N GLY A 75 1.09 4.37 -13.04
CA GLY A 75 1.73 5.66 -12.71
C GLY A 75 2.84 5.52 -11.66
N GLN A 76 2.61 4.73 -10.61
CA GLN A 76 3.60 4.41 -9.59
C GLN A 76 4.78 3.63 -10.16
N ALA A 77 4.54 2.65 -11.03
CA ALA A 77 5.61 1.91 -11.70
C ALA A 77 6.44 2.81 -12.62
N LEU A 78 5.81 3.75 -13.34
CA LEU A 78 6.51 4.71 -14.19
C LEU A 78 7.32 5.72 -13.37
N LEU A 79 6.76 6.24 -12.28
CA LEU A 79 7.48 7.11 -11.35
C LEU A 79 8.67 6.38 -10.72
N TRP A 80 8.49 5.13 -10.34
CA TRP A 80 9.56 4.28 -9.82
C TRP A 80 10.71 4.10 -10.82
N LEU A 81 10.39 3.89 -12.10
CA LEU A 81 11.39 3.79 -13.16
C LEU A 81 12.10 5.12 -13.43
N GLY A 82 11.38 6.25 -13.34
CA GLY A 82 11.91 7.58 -13.65
C GLY A 82 12.62 8.30 -12.50
N GLN A 83 12.32 7.95 -11.24
CA GLN A 83 12.82 8.64 -10.04
C GLN A 83 13.48 7.67 -9.06
N ARG A 84 14.22 6.69 -9.59
CA ARG A 84 14.77 5.57 -8.82
C ARG A 84 15.68 6.02 -7.67
N ASP A 85 16.31 7.17 -7.81
CA ASP A 85 17.27 7.74 -6.86
C ASP A 85 16.64 8.70 -5.83
N VAL A 86 15.35 9.02 -5.96
CA VAL A 86 14.62 9.86 -5.01
C VAL A 86 14.01 8.96 -3.95
N GLY A 87 14.29 9.17 -2.65
CA GLY A 87 13.75 8.33 -1.58
C GLY A 87 12.22 8.24 -1.62
N TRP A 88 11.66 7.02 -1.64
CA TRP A 88 10.23 6.78 -1.97
C TRP A 88 9.27 7.23 -0.87
N VAL A 89 9.75 7.28 0.37
CA VAL A 89 8.98 7.63 1.58
C VAL A 89 9.47 8.94 2.19
N ASP A 90 10.59 9.47 1.71
CA ASP A 90 11.24 10.63 2.32
C ASP A 90 10.72 11.94 1.71
N VAL A 91 10.80 13.03 2.47
CA VAL A 91 10.44 14.38 2.02
C VAL A 91 11.47 14.99 1.06
N ALA A 92 12.50 14.23 0.68
CA ALA A 92 13.54 14.65 -0.28
C ALA A 92 12.96 15.15 -1.61
N TRP A 93 11.79 14.65 -2.05
CA TRP A 93 11.08 15.19 -3.23
C TRP A 93 10.77 16.68 -3.10
N ARG A 94 10.52 17.16 -1.87
CA ARG A 94 10.22 18.57 -1.57
C ARG A 94 11.46 19.44 -1.72
N GLU A 95 12.62 18.92 -1.33
CA GLU A 95 13.91 19.61 -1.46
C GLU A 95 14.35 19.72 -2.93
N LEU A 96 13.94 18.74 -3.75
CA LEU A 96 14.14 18.74 -5.21
C LEU A 96 13.13 19.62 -5.97
N GLY A 97 12.21 20.30 -5.26
CA GLY A 97 11.17 21.13 -5.87
C GLY A 97 10.14 20.35 -6.68
N ILE A 98 10.05 19.02 -6.49
CA ILE A 98 9.09 18.17 -7.19
C ILE A 98 7.70 18.47 -6.64
N PRO A 99 6.69 18.78 -7.48
CA PRO A 99 5.32 18.94 -7.03
C PRO A 99 4.77 17.71 -6.32
N VAL A 100 3.93 17.90 -5.30
CA VAL A 100 3.40 16.80 -4.47
C VAL A 100 2.65 15.73 -5.28
N TRP A 101 1.94 16.12 -6.35
CA TRP A 101 1.21 15.21 -7.23
C TRP A 101 2.12 14.38 -8.15
N LEU A 102 3.42 14.66 -8.18
CA LEU A 102 4.43 13.83 -8.84
C LEU A 102 5.23 12.99 -7.84
N SER A 103 4.96 13.11 -6.54
CA SER A 103 5.60 12.28 -5.51
C SER A 103 4.98 10.89 -5.47
N PHE A 104 5.83 9.87 -5.31
CA PHE A 104 5.39 8.48 -5.15
C PHE A 104 4.46 8.31 -3.94
N ALA A 105 4.80 8.95 -2.82
CA ALA A 105 4.04 8.92 -1.58
C ALA A 105 2.59 9.41 -1.77
N PHE A 106 2.38 10.48 -2.54
CA PHE A 106 1.02 10.96 -2.84
C PHE A 106 0.19 9.89 -3.54
N TRP A 107 0.72 9.30 -4.63
CA TRP A 107 0.01 8.26 -5.36
C TRP A 107 -0.22 6.99 -4.53
N GLN A 108 0.69 6.69 -3.60
CA GLN A 108 0.52 5.57 -2.67
C GLN A 108 -0.68 5.79 -1.74
N TRP A 109 -0.86 6.99 -1.20
CA TRP A 109 -2.04 7.30 -0.39
C TRP A 109 -3.34 7.25 -1.20
N VAL A 110 -3.32 7.76 -2.43
CA VAL A 110 -4.49 7.65 -3.33
C VAL A 110 -4.81 6.19 -3.63
N ALA A 111 -3.80 5.35 -3.90
CA ALA A 111 -3.98 3.93 -4.11
C ALA A 111 -4.60 3.26 -2.88
N VAL A 112 -4.08 3.52 -1.67
CA VAL A 112 -4.63 2.97 -0.42
C VAL A 112 -6.09 3.38 -0.23
N ALA A 113 -6.43 4.65 -0.45
CA ALA A 113 -7.81 5.12 -0.35
C ALA A 113 -8.73 4.39 -1.33
N LEU A 114 -8.31 4.21 -2.58
CA LEU A 114 -9.09 3.48 -3.59
C LEU A 114 -9.19 1.99 -3.32
N LEU A 115 -8.14 1.36 -2.75
CA LEU A 115 -8.22 -0.04 -2.29
C LEU A 115 -9.28 -0.19 -1.20
N TRP A 116 -9.35 0.74 -0.24
CA TRP A 116 -10.41 0.75 0.77
C TRP A 116 -11.80 0.93 0.18
N VAL A 117 -11.97 1.85 -0.78
CA VAL A 117 -13.23 2.03 -1.51
C VAL A 117 -13.61 0.75 -2.26
N GLY A 118 -12.64 0.13 -2.95
CA GLY A 118 -12.85 -1.10 -3.70
C GLY A 118 -13.26 -2.26 -2.82
N LEU A 119 -12.60 -2.44 -1.66
CA LEU A 119 -12.97 -3.44 -0.67
C LEU A 119 -14.37 -3.18 -0.10
N GLY A 120 -14.67 -1.93 0.28
CA GLY A 120 -15.98 -1.55 0.81
C GLY A 120 -17.11 -1.83 -0.19
N HIS A 121 -16.89 -1.51 -1.47
CA HIS A 121 -17.84 -1.82 -2.54
C HIS A 121 -18.04 -3.34 -2.71
N LEU A 122 -16.97 -4.13 -2.71
CA LEU A 122 -17.06 -5.61 -2.75
C LEU A 122 -17.86 -6.15 -1.57
N LEU A 123 -17.59 -5.68 -0.34
CA LEU A 123 -18.31 -6.11 0.86
C LEU A 123 -19.79 -5.74 0.81
N MET A 124 -20.12 -4.49 0.47
CA MET A 124 -21.51 -4.03 0.37
C MET A 124 -22.28 -4.78 -0.71
N SER A 125 -21.66 -5.06 -1.85
CA SER A 125 -22.30 -5.81 -2.93
C SER A 125 -22.64 -7.25 -2.52
N ARG A 126 -21.76 -7.92 -1.75
CA ARG A 126 -22.02 -9.24 -1.19
C ARG A 126 -23.15 -9.22 -0.16
N LEU A 127 -23.15 -8.23 0.75
CA LEU A 127 -24.20 -8.08 1.76
C LEU A 127 -25.58 -7.83 1.13
N ARG A 128 -25.67 -7.00 0.08
CA ARG A 128 -26.91 -6.76 -0.67
C ARG A 128 -27.41 -8.03 -1.35
N ALA A 129 -26.51 -8.82 -1.96
CA ALA A 129 -26.88 -10.09 -2.57
C ALA A 129 -27.44 -11.08 -1.53
N ALA A 130 -26.81 -11.19 -0.36
CA ALA A 130 -27.26 -12.09 0.71
C ALA A 130 -28.64 -11.68 1.29
N THR A 131 -28.85 -10.38 1.52
CA THR A 131 -30.11 -9.86 2.07
C THR A 131 -31.26 -9.83 1.06
N GLY A 132 -30.96 -9.66 -0.23
CA GLY A 132 -31.95 -9.76 -1.30
C GLY A 132 -32.50 -11.17 -1.48
N TYR A 133 -31.68 -12.20 -1.24
CA TYR A 133 -32.12 -13.61 -1.31
C TYR A 133 -33.16 -13.94 -0.22
N GLY A 134 -32.99 -13.40 0.99
CA GLY A 134 -33.92 -13.64 2.12
C GLY A 134 -35.32 -13.03 1.94
N ARG A 135 -35.49 -12.06 1.04
CA ARG A 135 -36.81 -11.45 0.74
C ARG A 135 -37.60 -12.16 -0.36
N ARG A 136 -37.00 -13.06 -1.13
CA ARG A 136 -37.69 -13.79 -2.21
C ARG A 136 -38.38 -15.08 -1.76
N PHE A 137 -38.14 -15.52 -0.53
CA PHE A 137 -38.65 -16.77 0.05
C PHE A 137 -39.53 -16.54 1.30
N ARG A 138 -40.06 -15.33 1.47
CA ARG A 138 -41.17 -15.02 2.39
C ARG A 138 -42.32 -14.49 1.56
#